data_AF-A0A2E1XR07-F1
#
_entry.id   AF-A0A2E1XR07-F1
#
_cell.length_a   1.000
_cell.length_b   1.000
_cell.length_c   1.000
_cell.angle_alpha   90.00
_cell.angle_beta   90.00
_cell.angle_gamma   90.00
#
_symmetry.space_group_name_H-M   'P 1'
#
loop_
_entity.id
_entity.type
_entity.pdbx_description
1 polymer ?
#
loop_
_entity_poly.entity_id
_entity_poly.type
_entity_poly.pdbx_seq_one_letter_code
_entity_poly.pdbx_strand_id
1 'polypeptide(L)'
;MPQRFYLDDSDLKGQLTKLDDNLFGMLDFAYLHEDMVNTIEELMSEWGKVNIATFNSRVQEFNDLPEDQKKWYENIDEWLSEDGRWWISEFDNLNDKDKKMFLQRYRLTISYCLHSSTFDYEALKEDIEKGWESISRN
;
A
#
# COMPACT_ATOMS: atom_id res chain seq x y z
N MET A 1 -4.60 -20.24 8.27
CA MET A 1 -3.21 -20.67 7.98
C MET A 1 -2.64 -19.73 6.94
N PRO A 2 -1.53 -19.03 7.21
CA PRO A 2 -0.90 -18.20 6.19
C PRO A 2 -0.36 -19.13 5.09
N GLN A 3 -0.94 -19.08 3.90
CA GLN A 3 -0.35 -19.74 2.73
C GLN A 3 1.03 -19.13 2.48
N ARG A 4 2.07 -19.96 2.37
CA ARG A 4 3.39 -19.54 1.95
C ARG A 4 3.27 -18.84 0.60
N PHE A 5 3.57 -17.56 0.58
CA PHE A 5 3.60 -16.78 -0.64
C PHE A 5 4.92 -17.04 -1.35
N TYR A 6 4.84 -17.60 -2.55
CA TYR A 6 5.99 -17.72 -3.42
C TYR A 6 6.00 -16.48 -4.32
N LEU A 7 6.99 -15.62 -4.09
CA LEU A 7 7.30 -14.53 -5.00
C LEU A 7 7.97 -15.10 -6.25
N ASP A 8 7.45 -14.76 -7.42
CA ASP A 8 8.18 -14.97 -8.68
C ASP A 8 9.21 -13.85 -8.85
N ASP A 9 10.46 -14.12 -8.47
CA ASP A 9 11.55 -13.16 -8.54
C ASP A 9 11.80 -12.63 -9.98
N SER A 10 11.36 -13.37 -11.01
CA SER A 10 11.52 -12.97 -12.40
C SER A 10 10.43 -12.02 -12.92
N ASP A 11 9.31 -11.89 -12.21
CA ASP A 11 8.14 -11.09 -12.61
C ASP A 11 7.49 -10.37 -11.41
N LEU A 12 8.26 -9.50 -10.74
CA LEU A 12 7.74 -8.71 -9.61
C LEU A 12 6.68 -7.69 -10.05
N LYS A 13 6.85 -7.08 -11.23
CA LYS A 13 5.89 -6.10 -11.77
C LYS A 13 4.57 -6.76 -12.19
N GLY A 14 4.62 -7.89 -12.89
CA GLY A 14 3.41 -8.63 -13.24
C GLY A 14 2.68 -9.18 -12.00
N GLN A 15 3.39 -9.49 -10.92
CA GLN A 15 2.76 -9.80 -9.64
C GLN A 15 2.06 -8.60 -9.01
N LEU A 16 2.65 -7.41 -9.05
CA LEU A 16 1.96 -6.20 -8.59
C LEU A 16 0.68 -5.97 -9.37
N THR A 17 0.76 -5.98 -10.70
CA THR A 17 -0.40 -5.78 -11.58
C THR A 17 -1.51 -6.78 -11.27
N LYS A 18 -1.18 -8.07 -11.16
CA LYS A 18 -2.18 -9.10 -10.80
C LYS A 18 -2.79 -8.87 -9.42
N LEU A 19 -2.01 -8.41 -8.43
CA LEU A 19 -2.51 -8.18 -7.09
C LEU A 19 -3.48 -7.00 -7.06
N ASP A 20 -3.12 -5.90 -7.72
CA ASP A 20 -3.94 -4.69 -7.83
C ASP A 20 -5.22 -4.97 -8.65
N ASP A 21 -5.09 -5.58 -9.84
CA ASP A 21 -6.23 -5.95 -10.69
C ASP A 21 -7.22 -6.86 -9.96
N ASN A 22 -6.74 -7.80 -9.15
CA ASN A 22 -7.62 -8.68 -8.37
C ASN A 22 -8.36 -7.91 -7.27
N LEU A 23 -7.71 -6.95 -6.60
CA LEU A 23 -8.34 -6.13 -5.57
C LEU A 23 -9.49 -5.30 -6.17
N PHE A 24 -9.21 -4.60 -7.28
CA PHE A 24 -10.22 -3.80 -7.97
C PHE A 24 -11.29 -4.66 -8.65
N GLY A 25 -10.92 -5.83 -9.17
CA GLY A 25 -11.90 -6.82 -9.62
C GLY A 25 -12.85 -7.26 -8.51
N MET A 26 -12.36 -7.44 -7.28
CA MET A 26 -13.24 -7.75 -6.13
C MET A 26 -14.19 -6.59 -5.80
N LEU A 27 -13.73 -5.34 -5.93
CA LEU A 27 -14.60 -4.16 -5.79
C LEU A 27 -15.68 -4.14 -6.89
N ASP A 28 -15.27 -4.28 -8.15
CA ASP A 28 -16.16 -4.22 -9.32
C ASP A 28 -17.26 -5.30 -9.28
N PHE A 29 -16.93 -6.49 -8.79
CA PHE A 29 -17.89 -7.60 -8.61
C PHE A 29 -18.61 -7.58 -7.25
N ALA A 30 -18.47 -6.51 -6.47
CA ALA A 30 -19.09 -6.34 -5.15
C ALA A 30 -18.73 -7.44 -4.12
N TYR A 31 -17.57 -8.08 -4.29
CA TYR A 31 -16.98 -8.96 -3.28
C TYR A 31 -16.26 -8.16 -2.17
N LEU A 32 -15.97 -6.89 -2.42
CA LEU A 32 -15.36 -5.97 -1.48
C LEU A 32 -16.10 -4.62 -1.50
N HIS A 33 -16.30 -4.02 -0.34
CA HIS A 33 -16.88 -2.68 -0.23
C HIS A 33 -15.81 -1.61 -0.51
N GLU A 34 -16.21 -0.48 -1.09
CA GLU A 34 -15.32 0.66 -1.36
C GLU A 34 -14.57 1.11 -0.11
N ASP A 35 -15.25 1.14 1.04
CA ASP A 35 -14.65 1.49 2.34
C ASP A 35 -13.46 0.58 2.70
N MET A 36 -13.50 -0.70 2.35
CA MET A 36 -12.39 -1.61 2.60
C MET A 36 -11.22 -1.36 1.65
N VAL A 37 -11.49 -1.00 0.39
CA VAL A 37 -10.44 -0.59 -0.55
C VAL A 37 -9.75 0.67 -0.05
N ASN A 38 -10.53 1.68 0.36
CA ASN A 38 -10.02 2.91 0.97
C ASN A 38 -9.17 2.61 2.22
N THR A 39 -9.64 1.69 3.07
CA THR A 39 -8.87 1.25 4.26
C THR A 39 -7.54 0.60 3.86
N ILE A 40 -7.52 -0.25 2.83
CA ILE A 40 -6.29 -0.87 2.32
C ILE A 40 -5.33 0.19 1.78
N GLU A 41 -5.83 1.15 1.01
CA GLU A 41 -5.01 2.24 0.44
C GLU A 41 -4.40 3.11 1.54
N GLU A 42 -5.17 3.46 2.57
CA GLU A 42 -4.71 4.23 3.72
C GLU A 42 -3.64 3.47 4.52
N LEU A 43 -3.88 2.19 4.82
CA LEU A 43 -2.91 1.33 5.53
C LEU A 43 -1.61 1.15 4.75
N MET A 44 -1.68 1.04 3.42
CA MET A 44 -0.50 0.98 2.55
C MET A 44 0.21 2.31 2.44
N SER A 45 -0.52 3.42 2.38
CA SER A 45 0.05 4.76 2.36
C SER A 45 0.85 5.03 3.63
N GLU A 46 0.26 4.79 4.81
CA GLU A 46 0.91 4.97 6.11
C GLU A 46 2.16 4.09 6.26
N TRP A 47 2.08 2.82 5.89
CA TRP A 47 3.24 1.94 5.89
C TRP A 47 4.31 2.42 4.89
N GLY A 48 3.89 2.88 3.71
CA GLY A 48 4.75 3.35 2.64
C GLY A 48 5.58 4.57 3.04
N LYS A 49 5.00 5.53 3.75
CA LYS A 49 5.70 6.74 4.25
C LYS A 49 6.94 6.40 5.08
N VAL A 50 6.94 5.24 5.75
CA VAL A 50 8.05 4.79 6.61
C VAL A 50 9.01 3.86 5.89
N ASN A 51 8.53 3.05 4.93
CA ASN A 51 9.27 1.91 4.40
C ASN A 51 9.65 2.00 2.91
N ILE A 52 8.99 2.87 2.13
CA ILE A 52 9.30 3.07 0.71
C ILE A 52 10.42 4.11 0.62
N ALA A 53 11.59 3.67 0.17
CA ALA A 53 12.80 4.50 0.13
C ALA A 53 12.63 5.80 -0.69
N THR A 54 11.75 5.79 -1.69
CA THR A 54 11.47 6.92 -2.57
C THR A 54 10.44 7.91 -2.02
N PHE A 55 9.87 7.67 -0.84
CA PHE A 55 8.96 8.62 -0.17
C PHE A 55 9.60 10.01 0.02
N ASN A 56 10.90 10.07 0.34
CA ASN A 56 11.61 11.34 0.47
C ASN A 56 11.61 12.15 -0.83
N SER A 57 11.58 11.50 -1.99
CA SER A 57 11.44 12.19 -3.28
C SER A 57 10.05 12.81 -3.42
N ARG A 58 9.00 12.17 -2.92
CA ARG A 58 7.65 12.75 -2.85
C ARG A 58 7.56 13.96 -1.92
N VAL A 59 8.27 13.90 -0.79
CA VAL A 59 8.41 15.06 0.10
C VAL A 59 9.11 16.23 -0.61
N GLN A 60 10.12 15.95 -1.43
CA GLN A 60 10.78 16.98 -2.23
C GLN A 60 9.86 17.53 -3.32
N GLU A 61 9.17 16.67 -4.06
CA GLU A 61 8.18 17.08 -5.07
C GLU A 61 7.12 18.02 -4.49
N PHE A 62 6.54 17.66 -3.33
CA PHE A 62 5.59 18.51 -2.61
C PHE A 62 6.22 19.85 -2.20
N ASN A 63 7.46 19.82 -1.73
CA ASN A 63 8.14 21.03 -1.29
C ASN A 63 8.48 21.99 -2.43
N ASP A 64 8.79 21.43 -3.60
CA ASP A 64 9.15 22.13 -4.83
C ASP A 64 7.92 22.56 -5.65
N LEU A 65 6.69 22.23 -5.21
CA LEU A 65 5.47 22.72 -5.84
C LEU A 65 5.45 24.26 -5.86
N PRO A 66 5.03 24.87 -6.99
CA PRO A 66 4.76 26.31 -7.04
C PRO A 66 3.80 26.74 -5.93
N GLU A 67 4.02 27.91 -5.31
CA GLU A 67 3.20 28.40 -4.19
C GLU A 67 1.70 28.51 -4.51
N ASP A 68 1.36 28.81 -5.77
CA ASP A 68 -0.01 28.86 -6.24
C ASP A 68 -0.69 27.49 -6.33
N GLN A 69 0.11 26.40 -6.38
CA GLN A 69 -0.35 25.02 -6.29
C GLN A 69 -0.32 24.52 -4.85
N LYS A 70 0.77 24.81 -4.12
CA LYS A 70 0.98 24.36 -2.75
C LYS A 70 -0.10 24.85 -1.79
N LYS A 71 -0.66 26.05 -2.02
CA LYS A 71 -1.76 26.61 -1.22
C LYS A 71 -3.06 25.79 -1.22
N TRP A 72 -3.23 24.86 -2.16
CA TRP A 72 -4.41 23.98 -2.22
C TRP A 72 -4.32 22.80 -1.26
N TYR A 73 -3.16 22.61 -0.62
CA TYR A 73 -2.90 21.51 0.29
C TYR A 73 -2.40 22.06 1.63
N GLU A 74 -2.99 21.61 2.72
CA GLU A 74 -2.55 21.93 4.07
C GLU A 74 -1.19 21.30 4.38
N ASN A 75 -0.95 20.09 3.86
CA ASN A 75 0.26 19.31 4.09
C ASN A 75 0.48 18.25 2.98
N ILE A 76 1.57 17.49 3.11
CA ILE A 76 1.90 16.42 2.18
C ILE A 76 0.89 15.28 2.18
N ASP A 77 0.23 15.00 3.31
CA ASP A 77 -0.73 13.90 3.42
C ASP A 77 -1.98 14.18 2.57
N GLU A 78 -2.46 15.41 2.59
CA GLU A 78 -3.56 15.85 1.71
C GLU A 78 -3.14 15.79 0.24
N TRP A 79 -1.93 16.25 -0.09
CA TRP A 79 -1.41 16.16 -1.46
C TRP A 79 -1.30 14.71 -1.96
N LEU A 80 -0.82 13.79 -1.12
CA LEU A 80 -0.71 12.36 -1.44
C LEU A 80 -2.08 11.68 -1.49
N SER A 81 -3.08 12.18 -0.76
CA SER A 81 -4.44 11.64 -0.79
C SER A 81 -5.10 11.79 -2.16
N GLU A 82 -4.76 12.84 -2.91
CA GLU A 82 -5.23 13.03 -4.30
C GLU A 82 -4.66 11.99 -5.27
N ASP A 83 -3.42 11.53 -5.05
CA ASP A 83 -2.82 10.45 -5.83
C ASP A 83 -3.33 9.07 -5.33
N GLY A 84 -3.74 8.97 -4.06
CA GLY A 84 -4.35 7.82 -3.37
C GLY A 84 -3.41 6.61 -3.23
N ARG A 85 -2.91 6.13 -4.37
CA ARG A 85 -1.98 5.02 -4.55
C ARG A 85 -0.62 5.49 -5.04
N TRP A 86 -0.11 6.61 -4.51
CA TRP A 86 1.24 7.12 -4.80
C TRP A 86 2.33 6.04 -4.65
N TRP A 87 2.13 5.12 -3.71
CA TRP A 87 3.02 4.01 -3.43
C TRP A 87 3.05 2.94 -4.54
N ILE A 88 1.99 2.82 -5.36
CA ILE A 88 1.99 1.98 -6.59
C ILE A 88 2.92 2.60 -7.64
N SER A 89 2.82 3.91 -7.86
CA SER A 89 3.64 4.58 -8.88
C SER A 89 5.13 4.58 -8.53
N GLU A 90 5.46 4.51 -7.24
CA GLU A 90 6.83 4.33 -6.76
C GLU A 90 7.42 2.94 -6.95
N PHE A 91 6.59 1.92 -7.20
CA PHE A 91 7.05 0.54 -7.23
C PHE A 91 8.17 0.31 -8.24
N ASP A 92 8.07 0.89 -9.43
CA ASP A 92 9.07 0.70 -10.49
C ASP A 92 10.45 1.23 -10.09
N ASN A 93 10.50 2.27 -9.25
CA ASN A 93 11.72 2.91 -8.76
C ASN A 93 12.42 2.14 -7.63
N LEU A 94 11.75 1.13 -7.06
CA LEU A 94 12.32 0.30 -5.99
C LEU A 94 13.34 -0.71 -6.54
N ASN A 95 14.34 -1.03 -5.72
CA ASN A 95 15.20 -2.19 -5.99
C ASN A 95 14.43 -3.50 -5.72
N ASP A 96 14.95 -4.63 -6.20
CA ASP A 96 14.24 -5.92 -6.09
C ASP A 96 13.96 -6.34 -4.65
N LYS A 97 14.84 -6.02 -3.70
CA LYS A 97 14.61 -6.33 -2.28
C LYS A 97 13.39 -5.57 -1.76
N ASP A 98 13.33 -4.28 -2.04
CA ASP A 98 12.24 -3.42 -1.58
C ASP A 98 10.94 -3.72 -2.32
N LYS A 99 11.00 -4.10 -3.60
CA LYS A 99 9.84 -4.62 -4.37
C LYS A 99 9.25 -5.86 -3.74
N LYS A 100 10.09 -6.82 -3.32
CA LYS A 100 9.63 -8.05 -2.64
C LYS A 100 8.99 -7.73 -1.29
N MET A 101 9.60 -6.86 -0.49
CA MET A 101 9.05 -6.41 0.78
C MET A 101 7.69 -5.74 0.59
N PHE A 102 7.58 -4.85 -0.39
CA PHE A 102 6.36 -4.18 -0.77
C PHE A 102 5.26 -5.17 -1.15
N LEU A 103 5.54 -6.13 -2.05
CA LEU A 103 4.54 -7.11 -2.50
C LEU A 103 4.05 -7.99 -1.34
N GLN A 104 4.95 -8.39 -0.46
CA GLN A 104 4.58 -9.14 0.74
C GLN A 104 3.69 -8.32 1.66
N ARG A 105 4.04 -7.06 1.90
CA ARG A 105 3.23 -6.17 2.73
C ARG A 105 1.85 -5.93 2.13
N TYR A 106 1.79 -5.57 0.85
CA TYR A 106 0.52 -5.26 0.19
C TYR A 106 -0.43 -6.45 0.21
N ARG A 107 0.07 -7.64 -0.08
CA ARG A 107 -0.70 -8.87 0.02
C ARG A 107 -1.17 -9.16 1.44
N LEU A 108 -0.31 -8.93 2.44
CA LEU A 108 -0.66 -9.12 3.85
C LEU A 108 -1.82 -8.20 4.24
N THR A 109 -1.70 -6.90 3.93
CA THR A 109 -2.74 -5.89 4.17
C THR A 109 -4.07 -6.33 3.54
N ILE A 110 -4.07 -6.65 2.24
CA ILE A 110 -5.27 -7.14 1.54
C ILE A 110 -5.84 -8.36 2.27
N SER A 111 -5.00 -9.35 2.61
CA SER A 111 -5.47 -10.58 3.25
C SER A 111 -6.13 -10.32 4.59
N TYR A 112 -5.58 -9.46 5.44
CA TYR A 112 -6.18 -9.16 6.74
C TYR A 112 -7.49 -8.40 6.59
N CYS A 113 -7.52 -7.39 5.71
CA CYS A 113 -8.72 -6.63 5.39
C CYS A 113 -9.84 -7.53 4.85
N LEU A 114 -9.55 -8.45 3.92
CA LEU A 114 -10.55 -9.39 3.37
C LEU A 114 -11.11 -10.40 4.39
N HIS A 115 -10.36 -10.72 5.44
CA HIS A 115 -10.80 -11.66 6.48
C HIS A 115 -11.37 -10.95 7.72
N SER A 116 -11.33 -9.62 7.75
CA SER A 116 -11.91 -8.84 8.83
C SER A 116 -13.42 -8.71 8.65
N SER A 117 -14.14 -8.84 9.76
CA SER A 117 -15.57 -8.50 9.83
C SER A 117 -15.81 -7.03 10.19
N THR A 118 -14.76 -6.23 10.34
CA THR A 118 -14.82 -4.82 10.70
C THR A 118 -14.00 -3.97 9.73
N PHE A 119 -14.39 -2.71 9.59
CA PHE A 119 -13.61 -1.66 8.93
C PHE A 119 -12.82 -0.83 9.95
N ASP A 120 -12.56 -1.38 11.14
CA ASP A 120 -11.86 -0.68 12.20
C ASP A 120 -10.38 -0.57 11.83
N TYR A 121 -10.00 0.61 11.36
CA TYR A 121 -8.67 0.93 10.88
C TYR A 121 -7.58 0.59 11.90
N GLU A 122 -7.77 0.97 13.17
CA GLU A 122 -6.74 0.78 14.21
C GLU A 122 -6.58 -0.71 14.56
N ALA A 123 -7.69 -1.44 14.67
CA ALA A 123 -7.64 -2.88 14.91
C ALA A 123 -6.96 -3.63 13.75
N LEU A 124 -7.32 -3.27 12.51
CA LEU A 124 -6.71 -3.84 11.30
C LEU A 124 -5.21 -3.56 11.24
N LYS A 125 -4.81 -2.32 11.50
CA LYS A 125 -3.40 -1.90 11.55
C LYS A 125 -2.61 -2.74 12.55
N GLU A 126 -3.12 -2.87 13.78
CA GLU A 126 -2.48 -3.66 14.83
C GLU A 126 -2.29 -5.13 14.42
N ASP A 127 -3.34 -5.75 13.86
CA ASP A 127 -3.32 -7.15 13.44
C ASP A 127 -2.39 -7.39 12.25
N ILE A 128 -2.34 -6.47 11.30
CA ILE A 128 -1.40 -6.51 10.18
C ILE A 128 0.04 -6.37 10.67
N GLU A 129 0.33 -5.46 11.61
CA GLU A 129 1.67 -5.33 12.18
C GLU A 129 2.11 -6.59 12.93
N LYS A 130 1.23 -7.19 13.74
CA LYS A 130 1.51 -8.50 14.38
C LYS A 130 1.82 -9.57 13.34
N GLY A 131 1.04 -9.62 12.26
CA GLY A 131 1.27 -10.51 11.12
C GLY A 131 2.63 -10.27 10.47
N TRP A 132 2.98 -9.02 10.24
CA TRP A 132 4.23 -8.60 9.62
C TRP A 132 5.46 -8.97 10.46
N GLU A 133 5.42 -8.73 11.78
CA GLU A 133 6.47 -9.12 12.70
C GLU A 133 6.72 -10.64 12.71
N SER A 134 5.66 -11.43 12.57
CA SER A 134 5.76 -12.89 12.56
C SER A 134 6.47 -13.44 11.31
N ILE A 135 6.34 -12.73 10.18
CA ILE A 135 6.94 -13.12 8.89
C ILE A 135 8.37 -12.59 8.77
N SER A 136 8.63 -11.39 9.26
CA SER A 136 9.94 -10.72 9.16
C SER A 136 11.01 -11.24 10.14
N ARG A 137 10.61 -11.94 11.21
CA ARG A 137 11.52 -12.56 12.19
C ARG A 137 11.98 -13.98 11.81
N ASN A 138 11.43 -14.57 10.75
CA ASN A 138 11.80 -15.89 10.24
C ASN A 138 12.65 -15.78 8.97
#